data_AF-A0A2P2K657-F1
#
_entry.id   AF-A0A2P2K657-F1
#
_cell.length_a   1.000
_cell.length_b   1.000
_cell.length_c   1.000
_cell.angle_alpha   90.00
_cell.angle_beta   90.00
_cell.angle_gamma   90.00
#
_symmetry.space_group_name_H-M   'P 1'
#
loop_
_entity.id
_entity.type
_entity.pdbx_description
1 polymer ?
#
loop_
_entity_poly.entity_id
_entity_poly.type
_entity_poly.pdbx_seq_one_letter_code
_entity_poly.pdbx_strand_id
1 'polypeptide(L)'
;MVVNAIELEEQLKEVGNALLNPPSSTDELLDQLDKFECLLIKVEQEPSRSMQDVLILPMRALISNSLLKHSDVDVKVALASCFSEITRITAPNAPYNDEKMKEIFQLTIAAFEKLSHVSGHCYSKAFAILDTVAKVRSCLLMLDLELDELIVDMFQHFLKIIRYGHLQSLLVDIS
;
A
#
# COMPACT_ATOMS: atom_id res chain seq x y z
N MET A 1 -0.69 21.04 12.48
CA MET A 1 0.60 20.95 13.19
C MET A 1 1.67 20.77 12.13
N VAL A 2 2.65 21.67 12.05
CA VAL A 2 3.80 21.47 11.16
C VAL A 2 4.58 20.31 11.75
N VAL A 3 4.57 19.16 11.10
CA VAL A 3 5.42 18.04 11.50
C VAL A 3 6.85 18.51 11.35
N ASN A 4 7.65 18.43 12.42
CA ASN A 4 9.06 18.75 12.34
C ASN A 4 9.73 17.74 11.40
N ALA A 5 10.26 18.19 10.27
CA ALA A 5 10.86 17.31 9.27
C ALA A 5 11.99 16.44 9.84
N ILE A 6 12.76 16.96 10.81
CA ILE A 6 13.82 16.22 11.49
C ILE A 6 13.23 15.08 12.35
N GLU A 7 12.17 15.37 13.08
CA GLU A 7 11.48 14.37 13.91
C GLU A 7 10.86 13.26 13.05
N LEU A 8 10.29 13.64 11.90
CA LEU A 8 9.75 12.67 10.93
C LEU A 8 10.85 11.76 10.38
N GLU A 9 12.00 12.33 10.01
CA GLU A 9 13.15 11.55 9.55
C GLU A 9 13.65 10.57 10.63
N GLU A 10 13.73 11.00 11.89
CA GLU A 10 14.14 10.14 13.00
C GLU A 10 13.16 8.98 13.23
N GLN A 11 11.85 9.26 13.21
CA GLN A 11 10.81 8.23 13.37
C GLN A 11 10.82 7.23 12.19
N LEU A 12 11.02 7.70 10.96
CA LEU A 12 11.14 6.83 9.78
C LEU A 12 12.39 5.95 9.86
N LYS A 13 13.54 6.49 10.33
CA LYS A 13 14.76 5.69 10.57
C LYS A 13 14.51 4.60 11.61
N GLU A 14 13.89 4.94 12.73
CA GLU A 14 13.61 4.01 13.82
C GLU A 14 12.76 2.83 13.33
N VAL A 15 11.62 3.13 12.69
CA VAL A 15 10.69 2.11 12.19
C VAL A 15 11.32 1.31 11.05
N GLY A 16 12.07 1.96 10.15
CA GLY A 16 12.78 1.26 9.09
C GLY A 16 13.81 0.26 9.59
N ASN A 17 14.51 0.58 10.68
CA ASN A 17 15.43 -0.35 11.33
C ASN A 17 14.72 -1.54 11.98
N ALA A 18 13.54 -1.33 12.56
CA ALA A 18 12.71 -2.42 13.08
C ALA A 18 12.23 -3.35 11.95
N LEU A 19 11.84 -2.80 10.80
CA LEU A 19 11.40 -3.59 9.63
C LEU A 19 12.54 -4.36 8.94
N LEU A 20 13.80 -3.94 9.08
CA LEU A 20 14.97 -4.69 8.60
C LEU A 20 15.15 -6.02 9.34
N ASN A 21 14.76 -6.07 10.62
CA ASN A 21 14.76 -7.27 11.45
C ASN A 21 13.34 -7.45 12.00
N PRO A 22 12.38 -7.84 11.13
CA PRO A 22 10.98 -7.76 11.46
C PRO A 22 10.64 -8.61 12.69
N PRO A 23 9.72 -8.15 13.55
CA PRO A 23 9.26 -8.93 14.70
C PRO A 23 8.73 -10.30 14.26
N SER A 24 8.91 -11.32 15.11
CA SER A 24 8.37 -12.66 14.84
C SER A 24 6.86 -12.75 15.06
N SER A 25 6.30 -11.84 15.87
CA SER A 25 4.86 -11.76 16.11
C SER A 25 4.18 -11.02 14.97
N THR A 26 3.10 -11.59 14.43
CA THR A 26 2.26 -10.95 13.40
C THR A 26 1.72 -9.60 13.89
N ASP A 27 1.25 -9.53 15.14
CA ASP A 27 0.67 -8.31 15.71
C ASP A 27 1.71 -7.20 15.82
N GLU A 28 2.91 -7.53 16.31
CA GLU A 28 4.01 -6.56 16.42
C GLU A 28 4.49 -6.09 15.04
N LEU A 29 4.51 -6.99 14.05
CA LEU A 29 4.83 -6.63 12.66
C LEU A 29 3.78 -5.69 12.08
N LEU A 30 2.49 -5.96 12.29
CA LEU A 30 1.40 -5.09 11.88
C LEU A 30 1.52 -3.71 12.51
N ASP A 31 1.82 -3.61 13.80
CA ASP A 31 2.06 -2.35 14.49
C ASP A 31 3.21 -1.54 13.86
N GLN A 32 4.31 -2.21 13.48
CA GLN A 32 5.42 -1.54 12.79
C GLN A 32 5.04 -1.05 11.39
N LEU A 33 4.31 -1.85 10.62
CA LEU A 33 3.84 -1.48 9.28
C LEU A 33 2.85 -0.32 9.34
N ASP A 34 1.92 -0.34 10.29
CA ASP A 34 0.94 0.73 10.51
C ASP A 34 1.61 2.02 10.95
N LYS A 35 2.61 1.95 11.85
CA LYS A 35 3.43 3.09 12.22
C LYS A 35 4.19 3.63 10.99
N PHE A 36 4.76 2.76 10.16
CA PHE A 36 5.48 3.16 8.96
C PHE A 36 4.58 3.86 7.95
N GLU A 37 3.42 3.28 7.64
CA GLU A 37 2.39 3.87 6.78
C GLU A 37 1.99 5.27 7.29
N CYS A 38 1.68 5.40 8.58
CA CYS A 38 1.32 6.69 9.19
C CYS A 38 2.39 7.77 9.00
N LEU A 39 3.67 7.39 8.95
CA LEU A 39 4.78 8.30 8.69
C LEU A 39 4.89 8.63 7.20
N LEU A 40 4.78 7.62 6.32
CA LEU A 40 4.84 7.79 4.87
C LEU A 40 3.75 8.75 4.35
N ILE A 41 2.53 8.70 4.89
CA ILE A 41 1.43 9.62 4.53
C ILE A 41 1.83 11.09 4.74
N LYS A 42 2.72 11.37 5.71
CA LYS A 42 3.19 12.73 6.03
C LYS A 42 4.34 13.19 5.12
N VAL A 43 4.93 12.29 4.33
CA VAL A 43 6.03 12.62 3.42
C VAL A 43 5.44 13.12 2.10
N GLU A 44 5.83 14.32 1.70
CA GLU A 44 5.42 14.89 0.42
C GLU A 44 6.07 14.16 -0.76
N GLN A 45 5.49 14.32 -1.94
CA GLN A 45 6.06 13.81 -3.19
C GLN A 45 7.37 14.56 -3.50
N GLU A 46 8.36 13.84 -4.07
CA GLU A 46 9.70 14.38 -4.37
C GLU A 46 10.35 15.07 -3.15
N PRO A 47 10.52 14.37 -2.01
CA PRO A 47 11.01 14.99 -0.78
C PRO A 47 12.49 15.38 -0.87
N SER A 48 13.01 16.06 0.15
CA SER A 48 14.43 16.43 0.24
C SER A 48 15.36 15.21 0.13
N ARG A 49 16.63 15.44 -0.27
CA ARG A 49 17.64 14.38 -0.31
C ARG A 49 17.82 13.66 1.03
N SER A 50 17.79 14.41 2.14
CA SER A 50 17.89 13.82 3.48
C SER A 50 16.77 12.81 3.74
N MET A 51 15.53 13.18 3.40
CA MET A 51 14.36 12.30 3.54
C MET A 51 14.44 11.11 2.59
N GLN A 52 14.91 11.29 1.36
CA GLN A 52 15.15 10.18 0.43
C GLN A 52 16.16 9.19 1.02
N ASP A 53 17.27 9.68 1.57
CA ASP A 53 18.31 8.84 2.20
C ASP A 53 17.74 8.03 3.39
N VAL A 54 16.83 8.62 4.17
CA VAL A 54 16.12 7.93 5.25
C VAL A 54 15.29 6.75 4.74
N LEU A 55 14.61 6.91 3.61
CA LEU A 55 13.66 5.93 3.09
C LEU A 55 14.33 4.70 2.46
N ILE A 56 15.58 4.82 1.99
CA ILE A 56 16.30 3.75 1.28
C ILE A 56 16.28 2.42 2.04
N LEU A 57 16.63 2.45 3.34
CA LEU A 57 16.74 1.24 4.16
C LEU A 57 15.37 0.57 4.39
N PRO A 58 14.33 1.27 4.90
CA PRO A 58 12.99 0.69 5.02
C PRO A 58 12.44 0.18 3.68
N MET A 59 12.60 0.94 2.58
CA MET A 59 12.14 0.50 1.26
C MET A 59 12.76 -0.83 0.84
N ARG A 60 14.05 -1.04 1.15
CA ARG A 60 14.74 -2.32 0.91
C ARG A 60 14.25 -3.43 1.83
N ALA A 61 13.91 -3.11 3.08
CA ALA A 61 13.38 -4.07 4.05
C ALA A 61 12.04 -4.67 3.58
N LEU A 62 11.12 -3.81 3.12
CA LEU A 62 9.77 -4.20 2.71
C LEU A 62 9.74 -5.20 1.55
N ILE A 63 10.73 -5.14 0.65
CA ILE A 63 10.82 -6.06 -0.49
C ILE A 63 11.53 -7.39 -0.17
N SER A 64 11.87 -7.63 1.10
CA SER A 64 12.42 -8.91 1.53
C SER A 64 11.42 -10.05 1.29
N ASN A 65 11.91 -11.24 0.95
CA ASN A 65 11.05 -12.41 0.75
C ASN A 65 10.22 -12.77 1.99
N SER A 66 10.72 -12.51 3.19
CA SER A 66 10.01 -12.74 4.46
C SER A 66 8.75 -11.88 4.59
N LEU A 67 8.79 -10.64 4.10
CA LEU A 67 7.64 -9.72 4.14
C LEU A 67 6.75 -9.90 2.91
N LEU A 68 7.30 -9.83 1.68
CA LEU A 68 6.50 -9.94 0.45
C LEU A 68 5.74 -11.27 0.33
N LYS A 69 6.30 -12.36 0.86
CA LYS A 69 5.68 -13.70 0.81
C LYS A 69 5.06 -14.10 2.15
N HIS A 70 4.85 -13.17 3.06
CA HIS A 70 4.20 -13.44 4.34
C HIS A 70 2.83 -14.08 4.11
N SER A 71 2.44 -15.06 4.93
CA SER A 71 1.19 -15.81 4.73
C SER A 71 -0.04 -15.06 5.21
N ASP A 72 0.14 -14.18 6.20
CA ASP A 72 -0.95 -13.40 6.79
C ASP A 72 -1.49 -12.34 5.82
N VAL A 73 -2.82 -12.29 5.69
CA VAL A 73 -3.51 -11.43 4.73
C VAL A 73 -3.51 -9.97 5.17
N ASP A 74 -3.55 -9.70 6.47
CA ASP A 74 -3.58 -8.34 6.99
C ASP A 74 -2.20 -7.70 6.85
N VAL A 75 -1.15 -8.48 7.08
CA VAL A 75 0.23 -8.07 6.79
C VAL A 75 0.40 -7.72 5.32
N LYS A 76 -0.17 -8.53 4.41
CA LYS A 76 -0.15 -8.24 2.96
C LYS A 76 -0.86 -6.93 2.61
N VAL A 77 -2.01 -6.64 3.22
CA VAL A 77 -2.73 -5.38 2.99
C VAL A 77 -1.95 -4.20 3.57
N ALA A 78 -1.36 -4.33 4.76
CA ALA A 78 -0.53 -3.29 5.37
C ALA A 78 0.72 -2.98 4.50
N LEU A 79 1.35 -4.02 3.96
CA LEU A 79 2.45 -3.89 2.99
C LEU A 79 1.99 -3.16 1.71
N ALA A 80 0.86 -3.54 1.13
CA ALA A 80 0.28 -2.86 -0.03
C ALA A 80 0.06 -1.37 0.23
N SER A 81 -0.39 -1.01 1.43
CA SER A 81 -0.59 0.37 1.85
C SER A 81 0.72 1.15 1.95
N CYS A 82 1.75 0.55 2.55
CA CYS A 82 3.09 1.14 2.57
C CYS A 82 3.63 1.35 1.15
N PHE A 83 3.47 0.37 0.26
CA PHE A 83 3.94 0.47 -1.12
C PHE A 83 3.16 1.51 -1.94
N SER A 84 1.85 1.68 -1.73
CA SER A 84 1.09 2.74 -2.41
C SER A 84 1.61 4.11 -2.03
N GLU A 85 1.93 4.34 -0.76
CA GLU A 85 2.50 5.61 -0.31
C GLU A 85 3.93 5.83 -0.80
N ILE A 86 4.77 4.78 -0.81
CA ILE A 86 6.11 4.86 -1.41
C ILE A 86 6.03 5.21 -2.89
N THR A 87 5.09 4.60 -3.63
CA THR A 87 4.84 4.93 -5.04
C THR A 87 4.40 6.39 -5.19
N ARG A 88 3.55 6.89 -4.29
CA ARG A 88 3.15 8.30 -4.28
C ARG A 88 4.32 9.24 -4.04
N ILE A 89 5.18 8.93 -3.07
CA ILE A 89 6.34 9.75 -2.70
C ILE A 89 7.34 9.85 -3.86
N THR A 90 7.56 8.73 -4.56
CA THR A 90 8.57 8.59 -5.60
C THR A 90 8.08 8.94 -7.01
N ALA A 91 6.76 9.03 -7.20
CA ALA A 91 6.15 9.44 -8.46
C ALA A 91 6.78 10.75 -8.98
N PRO A 92 7.00 10.88 -10.30
CA PRO A 92 6.59 9.98 -11.37
C PRO A 92 7.52 8.76 -11.57
N ASN A 93 8.60 8.65 -10.81
CA ASN A 93 9.57 7.57 -10.98
C ASN A 93 9.14 6.32 -10.20
N ALA A 94 9.32 5.14 -10.80
CA ALA A 94 9.04 3.89 -10.10
C ALA A 94 10.02 3.70 -8.91
N PRO A 95 9.52 3.31 -7.72
CA PRO A 95 10.38 3.13 -6.54
C PRO A 95 11.27 1.89 -6.62
N TYR A 96 10.94 0.92 -7.48
CA TYR A 96 11.64 -0.34 -7.64
C TYR A 96 11.77 -0.71 -9.12
N ASN A 97 12.57 -1.74 -9.42
CA ASN A 97 12.65 -2.30 -10.76
C ASN A 97 11.34 -3.01 -11.17
N ASP A 98 11.21 -3.26 -12.47
CA ASP A 98 10.00 -3.79 -13.10
C ASP A 98 9.53 -5.11 -12.47
N GLU A 99 10.45 -6.03 -12.17
CA GLU A 99 10.09 -7.32 -11.54
C GLU A 99 9.45 -7.11 -10.16
N LYS A 100 10.01 -6.20 -9.34
CA LYS A 100 9.45 -5.91 -8.02
C LYS A 100 8.19 -5.10 -8.09
N MET A 101 8.10 -4.17 -9.03
CA MET A 101 6.86 -3.42 -9.26
C MET A 101 5.70 -4.35 -9.64
N LYS A 102 5.96 -5.39 -10.44
CA LYS A 102 4.94 -6.40 -10.75
C LYS A 102 4.44 -7.13 -9.50
N GLU A 103 5.33 -7.60 -8.63
CA GLU A 103 4.95 -8.26 -7.37
C GLU A 103 4.16 -7.31 -6.46
N ILE A 104 4.57 -6.03 -6.38
CA ILE A 104 3.89 -5.00 -5.60
C ILE A 104 2.49 -4.73 -6.14
N PHE A 105 2.33 -4.58 -7.46
CA PHE A 105 1.01 -4.35 -8.05
C PHE A 105 0.08 -5.56 -7.85
N GLN A 106 0.59 -6.79 -7.93
CA GLN A 106 -0.19 -7.98 -7.60
C GLN A 106 -0.74 -7.92 -6.17
N LEU A 107 0.09 -7.49 -5.22
CA LEU A 107 -0.31 -7.29 -3.83
C LEU A 107 -1.35 -6.16 -3.69
N THR A 108 -1.15 -5.03 -4.38
CA THR A 108 -2.07 -3.90 -4.42
C THR A 108 -3.44 -4.29 -4.95
N ILE A 109 -3.52 -5.02 -6.06
CA ILE A 109 -4.81 -5.45 -6.63
C ILE A 109 -5.49 -6.47 -5.73
N ALA A 110 -4.75 -7.41 -5.14
CA ALA A 110 -5.30 -8.35 -4.16
C ALA A 110 -5.91 -7.64 -2.93
N ALA A 111 -5.33 -6.51 -2.50
CA ALA A 111 -5.88 -5.73 -1.40
C ALA A 111 -7.27 -5.14 -1.71
N PHE A 112 -7.60 -4.89 -2.98
CA PHE A 112 -8.91 -4.38 -3.38
C PHE A 112 -10.06 -5.36 -3.14
N GLU A 113 -9.79 -6.66 -2.96
CA GLU A 113 -10.81 -7.61 -2.51
C GLU A 113 -11.43 -7.19 -1.16
N LYS A 114 -10.70 -6.47 -0.31
CA LYS A 114 -11.20 -6.02 0.99
C LYS A 114 -12.27 -4.93 0.88
N LEU A 115 -12.42 -4.31 -0.28
CA LEU A 115 -13.47 -3.32 -0.53
C LEU A 115 -14.88 -3.94 -0.57
N SER A 116 -15.03 -5.26 -0.70
CA SER A 116 -16.34 -5.92 -0.62
C SER A 116 -16.87 -6.05 0.82
N HIS A 117 -16.05 -5.77 1.83
CA HIS A 117 -16.38 -5.98 3.24
C HIS A 117 -16.22 -4.67 4.02
N VAL A 118 -17.21 -3.78 3.92
CA VAL A 118 -17.17 -2.43 4.55
C VAL A 118 -16.94 -2.46 6.06
N SER A 119 -17.40 -3.50 6.76
CA SER A 119 -17.18 -3.70 8.20
C SER A 119 -15.85 -4.37 8.55
N GLY A 120 -15.05 -4.78 7.57
CA GLY A 120 -13.75 -5.42 7.77
C GLY A 120 -12.68 -4.41 8.18
N HIS A 121 -11.76 -4.83 9.05
CA HIS A 121 -10.67 -4.01 9.56
C HIS A 121 -9.70 -3.50 8.48
N CYS A 122 -9.59 -4.21 7.35
CA CYS A 122 -8.77 -3.79 6.21
C CYS A 122 -9.47 -2.88 5.19
N TYR A 123 -10.78 -2.60 5.33
CA TYR A 123 -11.53 -1.82 4.34
C TYR A 123 -10.94 -0.41 4.16
N SER A 124 -10.64 0.27 5.27
CA SER A 124 -10.09 1.63 5.26
C SER A 124 -8.74 1.70 4.54
N LYS A 125 -7.86 0.72 4.78
CA LYS A 125 -6.56 0.62 4.08
C LYS A 125 -6.76 0.35 2.59
N ALA A 126 -7.61 -0.61 2.22
CA ALA A 126 -7.90 -0.89 0.80
C ALA A 126 -8.48 0.33 0.06
N PHE A 127 -9.31 1.12 0.74
CA PHE A 127 -9.83 2.37 0.20
C PHE A 127 -8.74 3.44 0.04
N ALA A 128 -7.84 3.60 1.03
CA ALA A 128 -6.71 4.51 0.95
C ALA A 128 -5.74 4.12 -0.18
N ILE A 129 -5.44 2.83 -0.34
CA ILE A 129 -4.65 2.30 -1.46
C ILE A 129 -5.29 2.69 -2.79
N LEU A 130 -6.60 2.51 -2.94
CA LEU A 130 -7.32 2.86 -4.17
C LEU A 130 -7.22 4.35 -4.49
N ASP A 131 -7.42 5.18 -3.46
CA ASP A 131 -7.32 6.64 -3.57
C ASP A 131 -5.91 7.06 -4.01
N THR A 132 -4.86 6.48 -3.43
CA THR A 132 -3.47 6.75 -3.80
C THR A 132 -3.15 6.26 -5.23
N VAL A 133 -3.56 5.04 -5.61
CA VAL A 133 -3.39 4.49 -6.96
C VAL A 133 -4.04 5.40 -8.02
N ALA A 134 -5.23 5.92 -7.74
CA ALA A 134 -5.92 6.85 -8.63
C ALA A 134 -5.18 8.20 -8.73
N LYS A 135 -4.76 8.76 -7.59
CA LYS A 135 -4.09 10.07 -7.52
C LYS A 135 -2.79 10.12 -8.32
N VAL A 136 -1.94 9.10 -8.19
CA VAL A 136 -0.66 9.05 -8.92
C VAL A 136 -0.75 8.31 -10.25
N ARG A 137 -1.97 8.01 -10.70
CA ARG A 137 -2.27 7.37 -11.98
C ARG A 137 -1.46 6.09 -12.18
N SER A 138 -1.35 5.25 -11.15
CA SER A 138 -0.51 4.05 -11.19
C SER A 138 -0.89 3.07 -12.30
N CYS A 139 -2.10 3.16 -12.85
CA CYS A 139 -2.49 2.42 -14.06
C CYS A 139 -1.60 2.73 -15.28
N LEU A 140 -1.07 3.95 -15.40
CA LEU A 140 -0.11 4.26 -16.47
C LEU A 140 1.18 3.48 -16.27
N LEU A 141 1.69 3.42 -15.04
CA LEU A 141 2.86 2.61 -14.72
C LEU A 141 2.60 1.10 -14.93
N MET A 142 1.39 0.61 -14.62
CA MET A 142 1.01 -0.78 -14.93
C MET A 142 0.97 -1.06 -16.44
N LEU A 143 0.55 -0.10 -17.26
CA LEU A 143 0.58 -0.22 -18.72
C LEU A 143 2.01 -0.19 -19.26
N ASP A 144 2.86 0.69 -18.74
CA ASP A 144 4.28 0.76 -19.12
C ASP A 144 5.04 -0.54 -18.79
N LEU A 145 4.57 -1.28 -17.77
CA LEU A 145 5.09 -2.57 -17.34
C LEU A 145 4.40 -3.78 -17.99
N GLU A 146 3.52 -3.57 -18.98
CA GLU A 146 2.78 -4.62 -19.69
C GLU A 146 1.97 -5.55 -18.74
N LEU A 147 1.32 -4.97 -17.73
CA LEU A 147 0.53 -5.69 -16.73
C LEU A 147 -0.97 -5.75 -17.09
N ASP A 148 -1.30 -5.96 -18.37
CA ASP A 148 -2.68 -5.92 -18.89
C ASP A 148 -3.65 -6.86 -18.16
N GLU A 149 -3.22 -8.09 -17.89
CA GLU A 149 -4.03 -9.08 -17.15
C GLU A 149 -4.39 -8.58 -15.75
N LEU A 150 -3.45 -7.93 -15.07
CA LEU A 150 -3.65 -7.41 -13.72
C LEU A 150 -4.60 -6.21 -13.70
N ILE A 151 -4.54 -5.36 -14.74
CA ILE A 151 -5.50 -4.28 -14.93
C ILE A 151 -6.91 -4.84 -15.14
N VAL A 152 -7.05 -5.89 -15.96
CA VAL A 152 -8.32 -6.57 -16.17
C VAL A 152 -8.86 -7.14 -14.85
N ASP A 153 -8.02 -7.84 -14.08
CA ASP A 153 -8.40 -8.39 -12.78
C ASP A 153 -8.89 -7.31 -11.81
N MET A 154 -8.18 -6.18 -11.74
CA MET A 154 -8.59 -5.02 -10.95
C MET A 154 -10.00 -4.54 -11.31
N PHE A 155 -10.30 -4.34 -12.60
CA PHE A 155 -11.64 -3.93 -13.04
C PHE A 155 -12.69 -5.00 -12.73
N GLN A 156 -12.36 -6.29 -12.83
CA GLN A 156 -13.27 -7.36 -12.44
C GLN A 156 -13.60 -7.32 -10.94
N HIS A 157 -12.63 -7.04 -10.06
CA HIS A 157 -12.89 -6.83 -8.64
C HIS A 157 -13.86 -5.68 -8.41
N PHE A 158 -13.62 -4.51 -9.03
CA PHE A 158 -14.50 -3.36 -8.88
C PHE A 158 -15.93 -3.63 -9.37
N LEU A 159 -16.09 -4.28 -10.53
CA LEU A 159 -17.40 -4.64 -11.04
C LEU A 159 -18.15 -5.61 -10.12
N LYS A 160 -17.46 -6.58 -9.50
CA LYS A 160 -18.04 -7.48 -8.50
C LYS A 160 -18.53 -6.72 -7.27
N ILE A 161 -17.72 -5.80 -6.74
CA ILE A 161 -18.05 -4.98 -5.56
C ILE A 161 -19.28 -4.10 -5.83
N ILE A 162 -19.30 -3.39 -6.96
CA ILE A 162 -20.42 -2.50 -7.34
C ILE A 162 -21.72 -3.29 -7.49
N ARG A 163 -21.67 -4.46 -8.15
CA ARG A 163 -22.85 -5.32 -8.31
C ARG A 163 -23.43 -5.77 -6.97
N TYR A 164 -22.56 -6.16 -6.03
CA TYR A 164 -22.99 -6.56 -4.70
C TYR A 164 -23.64 -5.39 -3.93
N GLY A 165 -23.00 -4.21 -3.94
CA GLY A 165 -23.56 -3.01 -3.29
C GLY A 165 -24.92 -2.61 -3.87
N HIS A 166 -25.07 -2.66 -5.19
CA HIS A 166 -26.35 -2.38 -5.86
C HIS A 166 -27.44 -3.39 -5.44
N LEU A 167 -27.13 -4.70 -5.42
CA LEU A 167 -28.08 -5.72 -4.98
C LEU A 167 -28.51 -5.51 -3.51
N GLN A 168 -27.57 -5.14 -2.64
CA GLN A 168 -27.85 -4.85 -1.24
C GLN A 168 -28.77 -3.63 -1.08
N SER A 169 -28.58 -2.57 -1.87
CA SER A 169 -29.47 -1.40 -1.84
C SER A 169 -30.91 -1.74 -2.24
N LEU A 170 -31.10 -2.55 -3.29
CA LEU A 170 -32.43 -2.99 -3.73
C LEU A 170 -33.15 -3.85 -2.68
N LEU A 171 -32.43 -4.67 -1.92
CA LEU A 171 -33.02 -5.50 -0.86
C LEU A 171 -33.51 -4.67 0.32
N VAL A 172 -32.83 -3.57 0.64
CA VAL A 172 -33.25 -2.62 1.69
C VAL A 172 -34.49 -1.83 1.26
N ASP A 173 -34.62 -1.49 -0.02
CA ASP A 173 -35.79 -0.76 -0.54
C ASP A 173 -37.07 -1.61 -0.61
N ILE A 174 -36.96 -2.94 -0.51
CA ILE A 174 -38.09 -3.88 -0.56
C ILE A 174 -38.54 -4.34 0.84
N SER A 175 -37.76 -4.04 1.89
CA SER A 175 -38.05 -4.39 3.30
C SER A 175 -38.68 -3.24 4.08
#